data_AF-A0AAI8T6N6-F1
#
_entry.id   AF-A0AAI8T6N6-F1
#
_cell.length_a   1.000
_cell.length_b   1.000
_cell.length_c   1.000
_cell.angle_alpha   90.00
_cell.angle_beta   90.00
_cell.angle_gamma   90.00
#
_symmetry.space_group_name_H-M   'P 1'
#
loop_
_entity.id
_entity.type
_entity.pdbx_description
1 polymer ?
#
loop_
_entity_poly.entity_id
_entity_poly.type
_entity_poly.pdbx_seq_one_letter_code
_entity_poly.pdbx_strand_id
1 'polypeptide(L)'
;MTAETLPRDSTLATVLPGLVDSEEYVRRIFERMRAGKLDQVRIGINSGVECPDYLFDEFFKDESDPGPGQPVSMQAYNGKTHRPVSFEKWANSSNWAKVGMTTAEVQRLLGDIRGWPRSGKRPQR
;
A
#
# COMPACT_ATOMS: atom_id res chain seq x y z
N MET A 1 24.46 3.02 -9.99
CA MET A 1 23.69 3.32 -8.77
C MET A 1 23.02 2.03 -8.35
N THR A 2 23.49 1.39 -7.28
CA THR A 2 22.82 0.20 -6.73
C THR A 2 21.46 0.64 -6.22
N ALA A 3 20.38 0.15 -6.83
CA ALA A 3 19.04 0.40 -6.31
C ALA A 3 18.98 -0.19 -4.89
N GLU A 4 18.92 0.69 -3.88
CA GLU A 4 18.80 0.28 -2.50
C GLU A 4 17.49 -0.50 -2.36
N THR A 5 17.61 -1.78 -2.03
CA THR A 5 16.48 -2.70 -1.98
C THR A 5 15.85 -2.60 -0.59
N LEU A 6 14.53 -2.39 -0.55
CA LEU A 6 13.79 -2.33 0.70
C LEU A 6 13.66 -3.73 1.33
N PRO A 7 13.59 -3.82 2.68
CA PRO A 7 13.27 -5.08 3.35
C PRO A 7 11.98 -5.75 2.86
N ARG A 8 11.94 -7.08 2.90
CA ARG A 8 10.78 -7.89 2.45
C ARG A 8 9.50 -7.65 3.26
N ASP A 9 9.64 -7.17 4.49
CA ASP A 9 8.56 -6.84 5.42
C ASP A 9 8.22 -5.34 5.42
N SER A 10 8.80 -4.55 4.51
CA SER A 10 8.48 -3.13 4.39
C SER A 10 7.01 -2.90 4.04
N THR A 11 6.42 -1.91 4.69
CA THR A 11 5.08 -1.39 4.45
C THR A 11 5.13 0.09 4.08
N LEU A 12 4.01 0.66 3.65
CA LEU A 12 3.88 2.08 3.37
C LEU A 12 4.28 2.96 4.57
N ALA A 13 3.99 2.50 5.79
CA ALA A 13 4.40 3.19 7.02
C ALA A 13 5.92 3.15 7.25
N THR A 14 6.59 2.03 6.96
CA THR A 14 8.05 1.91 7.16
C THR A 14 8.86 2.72 6.15
N VAL A 15 8.35 2.88 4.93
CA VAL A 15 9.03 3.68 3.89
C VAL A 15 8.71 5.16 3.96
N LEU A 16 7.67 5.53 4.71
CA LEU A 16 7.19 6.91 4.85
C LEU A 16 8.31 7.94 5.07
N PRO A 17 9.31 7.72 5.95
CA PRO A 17 10.37 8.71 6.21
C PRO A 17 11.25 9.01 4.99
N GLY A 18 11.30 8.10 4.01
CA GLY A 18 12.09 8.24 2.78
C GLY A 18 11.29 8.75 1.59
N LEU A 19 9.97 8.93 1.71
CA LEU A 19 9.12 9.33 0.59
C LEU A 19 9.24 10.81 0.26
N VAL A 20 9.34 11.11 -1.03
CA VAL A 20 9.13 12.47 -1.55
C VAL A 20 7.63 12.76 -1.57
N ASP A 21 7.23 13.90 -1.00
CA ASP A 21 5.83 14.32 -0.89
C ASP A 21 4.93 13.21 -0.31
N SER A 22 5.29 12.76 0.90
CA SER A 22 4.70 11.61 1.56
C SER A 22 3.17 11.70 1.69
N GLU A 23 2.62 12.91 1.92
CA GLU A 23 1.17 13.10 1.99
C GLU A 23 0.51 12.82 0.65
N GLU A 24 0.97 13.46 -0.43
CA GLU A 24 0.39 13.30 -1.77
C GLU A 24 0.50 11.87 -2.27
N TYR A 25 1.65 11.24 -2.02
CA TYR A 25 1.89 9.85 -2.40
C TYR A 25 0.89 8.90 -1.71
N VAL A 26 0.73 9.02 -0.38
CA VAL A 26 -0.22 8.20 0.40
C VAL A 26 -1.66 8.52 0.03
N ARG A 27 -1.99 9.80 -0.21
CA ARG A 27 -3.32 10.24 -0.65
C ARG A 27 -3.72 9.59 -1.98
N ARG A 28 -2.83 9.57 -2.97
CA ARG A 28 -3.09 8.94 -4.28
C ARG A 28 -3.31 7.44 -4.19
N ILE A 29 -2.54 6.76 -3.35
CA ILE A 29 -2.76 5.33 -3.06
C ILE A 29 -4.15 5.14 -2.47
N PHE A 30 -4.48 5.90 -1.43
CA PHE A 30 -5.77 5.79 -0.74
C PHE A 30 -6.97 6.05 -1.67
N GLU A 31 -6.90 7.07 -2.52
CA GLU A 31 -7.96 7.37 -3.49
C GLU A 31 -8.20 6.22 -4.46
N ARG A 32 -7.13 5.58 -4.96
CA ARG A 32 -7.23 4.41 -5.82
C ARG A 32 -7.83 3.21 -5.10
N MET A 33 -7.39 2.95 -3.85
CA MET A 33 -7.97 1.89 -3.04
C MET A 33 -9.47 2.08 -2.85
N ARG A 34 -9.92 3.30 -2.53
CA ARG A 34 -11.34 3.60 -2.36
C ARG A 34 -12.14 3.48 -3.65
N ALA A 35 -11.61 3.98 -4.76
CA ALA A 35 -12.28 3.91 -6.05
C ALA A 35 -12.42 2.46 -6.56
N GLY A 36 -11.37 1.65 -6.37
CA GLY A 36 -11.34 0.25 -6.78
C GLY A 36 -11.93 -0.73 -5.76
N LYS A 37 -12.30 -0.27 -4.56
CA LYS A 37 -12.68 -1.12 -3.41
C LYS A 37 -11.62 -2.18 -3.09
N LEU A 38 -10.35 -1.78 -3.18
CA LEU A 38 -9.20 -2.64 -2.96
C LEU A 38 -9.00 -2.84 -1.45
N ASP A 39 -8.59 -4.03 -1.04
CA ASP A 39 -8.47 -4.34 0.37
C ASP A 39 -7.10 -3.97 0.94
N GLN A 40 -6.04 -4.23 0.17
CA GLN A 40 -4.66 -4.10 0.63
C GLN A 40 -3.73 -3.50 -0.42
N VAL A 41 -2.70 -2.81 0.04
CA VAL A 41 -1.58 -2.33 -0.77
C VAL A 41 -0.26 -2.88 -0.25
N ARG A 42 0.58 -3.38 -1.15
CA ARG A 42 1.97 -3.76 -0.91
C ARG A 42 2.90 -2.85 -1.69
N ILE A 43 4.10 -2.63 -1.18
CA ILE A 43 5.11 -1.79 -1.82
C ILE A 43 6.15 -2.62 -2.57
N GLY A 44 6.72 -2.03 -3.62
CA GLY A 44 7.75 -2.61 -4.45
C GLY A 44 9.10 -2.49 -3.78
N ILE A 45 9.74 -3.61 -3.47
CA ILE A 45 11.01 -3.63 -2.72
C ILE A 45 12.25 -3.43 -3.60
N ASN A 46 12.13 -3.72 -4.90
CA ASN A 46 13.18 -3.51 -5.91
C ASN A 46 12.93 -2.24 -6.74
N SER A 47 12.30 -1.23 -6.14
CA SER A 47 11.94 0.03 -6.79
C SER A 47 12.56 1.23 -6.08
N GLY A 48 12.40 2.44 -6.60
CA GLY A 48 13.02 3.63 -6.01
C GLY A 48 12.49 3.92 -4.61
N VAL A 49 13.38 4.06 -3.62
CA VAL A 49 13.04 4.32 -2.20
C VAL A 49 12.18 5.57 -1.98
N GLU A 50 12.38 6.61 -2.80
CA GLU A 50 11.67 7.89 -2.68
C GLU A 50 10.21 7.84 -3.15
N CYS A 51 9.90 6.95 -4.11
CA CYS A 51 8.58 6.76 -4.70
C CYS A 51 8.46 5.30 -5.14
N PRO A 52 8.35 4.35 -4.20
CA PRO A 52 8.37 2.93 -4.52
C PRO A 52 7.15 2.57 -5.36
N ASP A 53 7.26 1.57 -6.23
CA ASP A 53 6.09 1.03 -6.90
C ASP A 53 5.13 0.41 -5.87
N TYR A 54 3.87 0.21 -6.23
CA TYR A 54 2.90 -0.40 -5.32
C TYR A 54 1.94 -1.32 -6.06
N LEU A 55 1.46 -2.34 -5.36
CA LEU A 55 0.57 -3.39 -5.85
C LEU A 55 -0.67 -3.44 -4.96
N PHE A 56 -1.84 -3.47 -5.58
CA PHE A 56 -3.09 -3.70 -4.88
C PHE A 56 -3.52 -5.16 -4.92
N ASP A 57 -4.06 -5.62 -3.80
CA ASP A 57 -4.67 -6.93 -3.66
C ASP A 57 -6.11 -6.80 -3.15
N GLU A 58 -6.95 -7.76 -3.57
CA GLU A 58 -8.30 -7.98 -3.05
C GLU A 58 -8.37 -9.37 -2.39
N PHE A 59 -9.12 -9.49 -1.31
CA PHE A 59 -9.41 -10.77 -0.66
C PHE A 59 -10.73 -11.31 -1.18
N PHE A 60 -10.66 -12.32 -2.03
CA PHE A 60 -11.85 -13.05 -2.45
C PHE A 60 -12.24 -14.01 -1.34
N LYS A 61 -13.46 -13.83 -0.82
CA LYS A 61 -14.09 -14.80 0.08
C LYS A 61 -14.84 -15.81 -0.75
N ASP A 62 -14.49 -17.08 -0.61
CA ASP A 62 -15.34 -18.18 -1.08
C ASP A 62 -16.35 -18.47 0.03
N GLU A 63 -17.65 -18.50 -0.29
CA GLU A 63 -18.69 -18.88 0.68
C GLU A 63 -18.50 -20.32 1.19
N SER A 64 -17.75 -21.14 0.46
CA SER A 64 -17.42 -22.53 0.78
C SER A 64 -16.15 -22.68 1.63
N ASP A 65 -15.31 -21.64 1.73
CA ASP A 65 -14.08 -21.63 2.54
C ASP A 65 -14.15 -20.46 3.55
N PRO A 66 -14.45 -20.73 4.82
CA PRO A 66 -14.56 -19.70 5.85
C PRO A 66 -13.20 -19.09 6.25
N GLY A 67 -12.11 -19.46 5.58
CA GLY A 67 -10.81 -18.82 5.73
C GLY A 67 -10.81 -17.34 5.36
N PRO A 68 -9.72 -16.60 5.66
CA PRO A 68 -9.61 -15.16 5.42
C PRO A 68 -9.63 -14.74 3.93
N GLY A 69 -9.88 -15.66 2.99
CA GLY A 69 -9.70 -15.45 1.56
C GLY A 69 -8.21 -15.43 1.18
N GLN A 70 -7.88 -15.88 -0.03
CA GLN A 70 -6.53 -15.66 -0.56
C GLN A 70 -6.44 -14.26 -1.19
N PRO A 71 -5.38 -13.47 -0.91
CA PRO A 71 -5.20 -12.21 -1.57
C PRO A 71 -4.86 -12.46 -3.05
N VAL A 72 -5.63 -11.83 -3.93
CA VAL A 72 -5.40 -11.85 -5.36
C VAL A 72 -4.89 -10.49 -5.78
N SER A 73 -3.73 -10.49 -6.41
CA SER A 73 -3.13 -9.28 -6.95
C SER A 73 -3.93 -8.77 -8.14
N MET A 74 -4.31 -7.49 -8.09
CA MET A 74 -5.20 -6.88 -9.07
C MET A 74 -4.44 -6.05 -10.10
N GLN A 75 -3.64 -5.09 -9.64
CA GLN A 75 -2.87 -4.21 -10.51
C GLN A 75 -1.73 -3.53 -9.74
N ALA A 76 -0.55 -3.51 -10.36
CA ALA A 76 0.59 -2.72 -9.89
C ALA A 76 0.72 -1.38 -10.61
N TYR A 77 1.30 -0.41 -9.91
CA TYR A 77 1.47 0.97 -10.33
C TYR A 77 2.88 1.45 -10.07
N ASN A 78 3.37 2.32 -10.95
CA ASN A 78 4.65 2.96 -10.75
C ASN A 78 4.53 4.05 -9.68
N GLY A 79 5.43 4.06 -8.70
CA GLY A 79 5.35 4.98 -7.57
C GLY A 79 5.43 6.45 -7.96
N LYS A 80 6.34 6.78 -8.87
CA LYS A 80 6.58 8.16 -9.30
C LYS A 80 5.44 8.73 -10.17
N THR A 81 4.92 7.93 -11.08
CA THR A 81 3.92 8.40 -12.07
C THR A 81 2.48 8.03 -11.70
N HIS A 82 2.30 7.13 -10.74
CA HIS A 82 1.02 6.50 -10.38
C HIS A 82 0.28 5.91 -11.58
N ARG A 83 1.00 5.44 -12.61
CA ARG A 83 0.44 4.77 -13.79
C ARG A 83 0.60 3.25 -13.68
N PRO A 84 -0.29 2.44 -14.29
CA PRO A 84 -0.13 0.99 -14.31
C PRO A 84 1.24 0.58 -14.86
N VAL A 85 1.87 -0.43 -14.25
CA VAL A 85 3.09 -1.05 -14.78
C VAL A 85 2.76 -2.22 -15.71
N SER A 86 3.76 -2.69 -16.46
CA SER A 86 3.62 -3.87 -17.32
C SER A 86 3.32 -5.14 -16.50
N PHE A 87 2.62 -6.09 -17.13
CA PHE A 87 2.31 -7.39 -16.54
C PHE A 87 3.56 -8.13 -16.07
N GLU A 88 4.65 -8.11 -16.84
CA GLU A 88 5.91 -8.78 -16.49
C GLU A 88 6.49 -8.29 -15.16
N LYS A 89 6.48 -6.97 -14.95
CA LYS A 89 6.97 -6.37 -13.70
C LYS A 89 6.05 -6.68 -12.52
N TRP A 90 4.74 -6.66 -12.77
CA TRP A 90 3.70 -7.00 -11.81
C TRP A 90 3.76 -8.47 -11.37
N ALA A 91 3.81 -9.41 -12.31
CA ALA A 91 3.70 -10.84 -12.06
C ALA A 91 4.89 -11.40 -11.27
N ASN A 92 6.04 -10.72 -11.27
CA ASN A 92 7.18 -11.15 -10.49
C ASN A 92 6.98 -10.86 -8.99
N SER A 93 6.58 -11.90 -8.24
CA SER A 93 6.36 -11.83 -6.79
C SER A 93 7.58 -11.41 -5.98
N SER A 94 8.81 -11.55 -6.51
CA SER A 94 10.02 -11.08 -5.81
C SER A 94 10.14 -9.56 -5.75
N ASN A 95 9.35 -8.83 -6.55
CA ASN A 95 9.36 -7.37 -6.59
C ASN A 95 8.57 -6.73 -5.46
N TRP A 96 7.74 -7.49 -4.76
CA TRP A 96 6.77 -6.95 -3.80
C TRP A 96 7.11 -7.36 -2.38
N ALA A 97 6.80 -6.47 -1.43
CA ALA A 97 6.80 -6.80 -0.02
C ALA A 97 5.86 -7.97 0.26
N LYS A 98 6.14 -8.70 1.34
CA LYS A 98 5.30 -9.81 1.82
C LYS A 98 4.08 -9.29 2.59
N VAL A 99 4.24 -8.18 3.28
CA VAL A 99 3.21 -7.57 4.12
C VAL A 99 2.64 -6.34 3.41
N GLY A 100 1.33 -6.16 3.47
CA GLY A 100 0.66 -4.97 2.94
C GLY A 100 -0.17 -4.27 4.01
N MET A 101 -0.52 -3.01 3.74
CA MET A 101 -1.43 -2.24 4.57
C MET A 101 -2.84 -2.28 3.99
N THR A 102 -3.81 -2.51 4.86
CA THR A 102 -5.23 -2.47 4.53
C THR A 102 -5.69 -1.04 4.23
N THR A 103 -6.81 -0.87 3.53
CA THR A 103 -7.41 0.46 3.27
C THR A 103 -7.61 1.28 4.54
N ALA A 104 -8.01 0.64 5.66
CA ALA A 104 -8.19 1.32 6.95
C ALA A 104 -6.86 1.78 7.55
N GLU A 105 -5.80 0.99 7.45
CA GLU A 105 -4.45 1.36 7.90
C GLU A 105 -3.86 2.49 7.07
N VAL A 106 -4.05 2.47 5.74
CA VAL A 106 -3.65 3.58 4.86
C VAL A 106 -4.41 4.85 5.19
N GLN A 107 -5.73 4.76 5.44
CA GLN A 107 -6.52 5.91 5.88
C GLN A 107 -5.98 6.50 7.19
N ARG A 108 -5.65 5.64 8.16
CA ARG A 108 -5.08 6.05 9.44
C ARG A 108 -3.72 6.71 9.24
N LEU A 109 -2.86 6.14 8.39
CA LEU A 109 -1.55 6.69 8.05
C LEU A 109 -1.69 8.10 7.47
N LEU A 110 -2.63 8.30 6.53
CA LEU A 110 -2.90 9.62 5.96
C LEU A 110 -3.40 10.63 7.02
N GLY A 111 -4.23 10.19 7.97
CA GLY A 111 -4.64 11.01 9.10
C GLY A 111 -3.49 11.39 10.03
N ASP A 112 -2.61 10.42 10.34
CA ASP A 112 -1.41 10.64 11.15
C ASP A 112 -0.46 11.66 10.47
N ILE A 113 -0.26 11.58 9.14
CA ILE A 113 0.53 12.55 8.35
C ILE A 113 -0.06 13.97 8.47
N ARG A 114 -1.39 14.10 8.42
CA ARG A 114 -2.10 15.38 8.49
C ARG A 114 -2.20 15.95 9.90
N GLY A 115 -1.66 15.27 10.91
CA GLY A 115 -1.79 15.66 12.31
C GLY A 115 -3.23 15.59 12.83
N TRP A 116 -4.09 14.77 12.22
CA TRP A 116 -5.45 14.58 12.73
C TRP A 116 -5.39 13.89 14.09
N PRO A 117 -6.19 14.34 15.08
CA PRO A 117 -6.24 13.67 16.36
C PRO A 117 -6.71 12.24 16.10
N ARG A 118 -5.92 11.26 16.54
CA ARG A 118 -6.38 9.87 16.62
C ARG A 118 -7.69 9.93 17.39
N SER A 119 -8.78 9.44 16.79
CA SER A 119 -10.09 9.41 17.42
C SER A 119 -10.00 8.58 18.71
N GLY A 120 -9.56 9.24 19.78
CA GLY A 120 -9.68 8.78 21.14
C GLY A 120 -11.12 9.03 21.53
N LYS A 121 -11.76 8.02 22.12
CA LYS A 121 -13.08 8.13 22.76
C LYS A 121 -13.23 9.54 23.38
N ARG A 122 -14.28 10.26 22.97
CA ARG A 122 -14.68 11.50 23.65
C ARG A 122 -14.70 11.21 25.16
N PRO A 123 -14.07 12.03 26.02
CA PRO A 123 -14.31 11.91 27.45
C PRO A 123 -15.80 12.12 27.67
N GLN A 124 -16.48 11.11 28.22
CA GLN A 124 -17.82 11.28 28.76
C GLN A 124 -17.71 12.36 29.84
N ARG A 125 -18.38 13.49 29.61
CA ARG A 125 -18.71 14.45 30.66
C ARG A 125 -19.97 14.00 31.37
#